data_AF-A0A3B9G3R4-F1
#
_entry.id   AF-A0A3B9G3R4-F1
#
_cell.length_a   1.000
_cell.length_b   1.000
_cell.length_c   1.000
_cell.angle_alpha   90.00
_cell.angle_beta   90.00
_cell.angle_gamma   90.00
#
_symmetry.space_group_name_H-M   'P 1'
#
loop_
_entity.id
_entity.type
_entity.pdbx_description
1 polymer ?
#
loop_
_entity_poly.entity_id
_entity_poly.type
_entity_poly.pdbx_seq_one_letter_code
_entity_poly.pdbx_strand_id
1 'polypeptide(L)'
;MYKNLRDSIHINAYGMFFLMSAYLLYEEIVFHLSAFGMSNFNAVHNLLAFSIGWGAIGTVFSCMSIDPGMNRRIHHTITVLIALIFLIEYFVYMQFKMFYDLRTIANGAMDVLGGFSTQILRLVFSLSGMIHLVLFALPAIVDFILIREIEPLRFGRRDVSAVSAFAVLITLIVNMSIETTPAQKILLSEQYSFTSAVRHFGLVSGLCIDAGNIIYEQGSEFETVSEEEPVEEIVKTYEPAVLDIDFEALAASGTPQQAAIDEYVKTLTPSYTNDMTGLFKDMNLIFISAEAFSKELIDPQRTPALYRMASKGITFSDYYQPASAGTTGGEYQNIFGCLPMYGGASMKMAADEDNSITISGKLNELG
;
A
#
# COMPACT_ATOMS: atom_id res chain seq x y z
N MET A 1 -10.07 -50.83 -24.47
CA MET A 1 -11.07 -49.82 -24.07
C MET A 1 -10.39 -48.68 -23.31
N TYR A 2 -9.39 -48.03 -23.93
CA TYR A 2 -8.75 -46.78 -23.46
C TYR A 2 -8.25 -46.08 -24.73
N LYS A 3 -9.19 -45.60 -25.53
CA LYS A 3 -8.92 -44.77 -26.71
C LYS A 3 -9.57 -43.43 -26.39
N ASN A 4 -8.74 -42.40 -26.29
CA ASN A 4 -9.09 -40.98 -26.25
C ASN A 4 -9.79 -40.46 -24.99
N LEU A 5 -9.00 -40.21 -23.95
CA LEU A 5 -9.14 -39.02 -23.10
C LEU A 5 -8.30 -37.85 -23.67
N ARG A 6 -8.05 -37.88 -24.99
CA ARG A 6 -7.13 -37.00 -25.72
C ARG A 6 -7.89 -36.11 -26.69
N ASP A 7 -9.04 -35.61 -26.26
CA ASP A 7 -9.66 -34.46 -26.89
C ASP A 7 -8.92 -33.24 -26.33
N SER A 8 -7.96 -32.75 -27.11
CA SER A 8 -7.20 -31.54 -26.80
C SER A 8 -8.15 -30.34 -26.73
N ILE A 9 -8.06 -29.56 -25.64
CA ILE A 9 -8.79 -28.30 -25.55
C ILE A 9 -8.03 -27.27 -26.40
N HIS A 10 -8.61 -26.94 -27.55
CA HIS A 10 -8.20 -25.80 -28.37
C HIS A 10 -9.00 -24.59 -27.91
N ILE A 11 -8.29 -23.52 -27.53
CA ILE A 11 -8.92 -22.29 -27.02
C ILE A 11 -8.83 -21.21 -28.08
N ASN A 12 -9.98 -20.66 -28.46
CA ASN A 12 -10.09 -19.46 -29.28
C ASN A 12 -10.05 -18.19 -28.40
N ALA A 13 -9.97 -17.01 -29.02
CA ALA A 13 -9.86 -15.74 -28.29
C ALA A 13 -11.00 -15.48 -27.28
N TYR A 14 -12.22 -15.95 -27.55
CA TYR A 14 -13.34 -15.79 -26.63
C TYR A 14 -13.22 -16.69 -25.40
N GLY A 15 -12.88 -17.96 -25.62
CA GLY A 15 -12.59 -18.89 -24.52
C GLY A 15 -11.42 -18.38 -23.68
N MET A 16 -10.44 -17.77 -24.33
CA MET A 16 -9.29 -17.19 -23.66
C MET A 16 -9.65 -15.98 -22.79
N PHE A 17 -10.54 -15.12 -23.29
CA PHE A 17 -11.08 -14.00 -22.52
C PHE A 17 -11.76 -14.48 -21.23
N PHE A 18 -12.69 -15.42 -21.33
CA PHE A 18 -13.36 -15.95 -20.14
C PHE A 18 -12.38 -16.64 -19.18
N LEU A 19 -11.42 -17.40 -19.71
CA LEU A 19 -10.40 -18.05 -18.90
C LEU A 19 -9.55 -17.02 -18.14
N MET A 20 -9.03 -16.01 -18.83
CA MET A 20 -8.20 -14.95 -18.24
C MET A 20 -8.94 -14.14 -17.18
N SER A 21 -10.18 -13.74 -17.47
CA SER A 21 -10.99 -13.01 -16.50
C SER A 21 -11.36 -13.86 -15.29
N ALA A 22 -11.68 -15.14 -15.49
CA ALA A 22 -11.96 -16.08 -14.40
C ALA A 22 -10.70 -16.37 -13.56
N TYR A 23 -9.55 -16.48 -14.22
CA TYR A 23 -8.26 -16.68 -13.56
C TYR A 23 -7.93 -15.51 -12.65
N LEU A 24 -7.94 -14.28 -13.18
CA LEU A 24 -7.66 -13.08 -12.38
C LEU A 24 -8.66 -12.90 -11.24
N LEU A 25 -9.95 -13.14 -11.51
CA LEU A 25 -10.97 -13.07 -10.47
C LEU A 25 -10.73 -14.10 -9.37
N TYR A 26 -10.32 -15.32 -9.73
CA TYR A 26 -9.96 -16.34 -8.76
C TYR A 26 -8.78 -15.89 -7.88
N GLU A 27 -7.70 -15.38 -8.48
CA GLU A 27 -6.53 -14.91 -7.72
C GLU A 27 -6.90 -13.76 -6.77
N GLU A 28 -7.67 -12.77 -7.25
CA GLU A 28 -8.18 -11.67 -6.43
C GLU A 28 -9.07 -12.16 -5.30
N ILE A 29 -10.00 -13.09 -5.54
CA ILE A 29 -10.88 -13.63 -4.49
C ILE A 29 -10.07 -14.40 -3.45
N VAL A 30 -9.17 -15.29 -3.88
CA VAL A 30 -8.32 -16.06 -2.97
C VAL A 30 -7.50 -15.09 -2.12
N PHE A 31 -6.87 -14.09 -2.74
CA PHE A 31 -6.08 -13.07 -2.06
C PHE A 31 -6.90 -12.25 -1.06
N HIS A 32 -8.03 -11.68 -1.49
CA HIS A 32 -8.90 -10.85 -0.64
C HIS A 32 -9.47 -11.62 0.53
N LEU A 33 -9.95 -12.84 0.32
CA LEU A 33 -10.44 -13.68 1.41
C LEU A 33 -9.33 -14.02 2.41
N SER A 34 -8.12 -14.26 1.91
CA SER A 34 -6.98 -14.60 2.76
C SER A 34 -6.47 -13.42 3.58
N ALA A 35 -6.57 -12.20 3.05
CA ALA A 35 -6.07 -11.00 3.72
C ALA A 35 -7.12 -10.21 4.52
N PHE A 36 -8.38 -10.16 4.05
CA PHE A 36 -9.43 -9.34 4.67
C PHE A 36 -10.61 -10.15 5.22
N GLY A 37 -10.65 -11.45 4.94
CA GLY A 37 -11.80 -12.29 5.26
C GLY A 37 -13.09 -11.85 4.56
N MET A 38 -14.23 -12.24 5.13
CA MET A 38 -15.57 -11.93 4.57
C MET A 38 -16.03 -10.48 4.82
N SER A 39 -15.25 -9.67 5.54
CA SER A 39 -15.64 -8.33 5.98
C SER A 39 -15.76 -7.31 4.85
N ASN A 40 -15.19 -7.60 3.67
CA ASN A 40 -15.08 -6.68 2.54
C ASN A 40 -15.87 -7.15 1.31
N PHE A 41 -17.06 -7.71 1.51
CA PHE A 41 -17.89 -8.22 0.41
C PHE A 41 -18.25 -7.13 -0.62
N ASN A 42 -18.31 -5.86 -0.18
CA ASN A 42 -18.55 -4.74 -1.06
C ASN A 42 -17.44 -4.55 -2.10
N ALA A 43 -16.21 -5.03 -1.91
CA ALA A 43 -15.17 -4.91 -2.94
C ALA A 43 -15.39 -5.85 -4.14
N VAL A 44 -16.19 -6.93 -3.99
CA VAL A 44 -16.31 -8.00 -4.99
C VAL A 44 -16.80 -7.49 -6.36
N HIS A 45 -17.69 -6.50 -6.41
CA HIS A 45 -18.14 -5.92 -7.67
C HIS A 45 -17.00 -5.22 -8.44
N ASN A 46 -16.13 -4.49 -7.75
CA ASN A 46 -14.95 -3.86 -8.33
C ASN A 46 -13.95 -4.93 -8.78
N LEU A 47 -13.69 -5.95 -7.95
CA LEU A 47 -12.80 -7.06 -8.31
C LEU A 47 -13.26 -7.77 -9.58
N LEU A 48 -14.56 -8.06 -9.71
CA LEU A 48 -15.14 -8.65 -10.89
C LEU A 48 -14.90 -7.77 -12.13
N ALA A 49 -15.21 -6.49 -12.03
CA ALA A 49 -15.13 -5.60 -13.17
C ALA A 49 -13.69 -5.35 -13.63
N PHE A 50 -12.75 -5.17 -12.69
CA PHE A 50 -11.32 -5.06 -13.01
C PHE A 50 -10.74 -6.36 -13.54
N SER A 51 -11.13 -7.53 -13.01
CA SER A 51 -10.69 -8.83 -13.53
C SER A 51 -11.16 -9.05 -14.97
N ILE A 52 -12.34 -8.55 -15.33
CA ILE A 52 -12.82 -8.56 -16.72
C ILE A 52 -11.93 -7.68 -17.61
N GLY A 53 -11.65 -6.44 -17.18
CA GLY A 53 -10.80 -5.51 -17.92
C GLY A 53 -9.38 -6.03 -18.13
N TRP A 54 -8.72 -6.44 -17.05
CA TRP A 54 -7.36 -7.01 -17.08
C TRP A 54 -7.32 -8.35 -17.82
N GLY A 55 -8.36 -9.17 -17.71
CA GLY A 55 -8.44 -10.45 -18.42
C GLY A 55 -8.52 -10.29 -19.94
N ALA A 56 -9.16 -9.23 -20.43
CA ALA A 56 -9.13 -8.90 -21.85
C ALA A 56 -7.73 -8.49 -22.33
N ILE A 57 -7.01 -7.69 -21.53
CA ILE A 57 -5.63 -7.33 -21.82
C ILE A 57 -4.76 -8.60 -21.87
N GLY A 58 -4.86 -9.45 -20.84
CA GLY A 58 -4.16 -10.74 -20.79
C GLY A 58 -4.47 -11.64 -21.99
N THR A 59 -5.69 -11.60 -22.51
CA THR A 59 -6.11 -12.34 -23.72
C THR A 59 -5.43 -11.81 -24.98
N VAL A 60 -5.35 -10.49 -25.13
CA VAL A 60 -4.61 -9.88 -26.25
C VAL A 60 -3.17 -10.38 -26.23
N PHE A 61 -2.50 -10.33 -25.07
CA PHE A 61 -1.12 -10.80 -24.97
C PHE A 61 -0.97 -12.30 -25.24
N SER A 62 -1.90 -13.11 -24.71
CA SER A 62 -1.81 -14.56 -24.80
C SER A 62 -2.11 -15.13 -26.19
N CYS A 63 -2.77 -14.36 -27.06
CA CYS A 63 -3.12 -14.79 -28.41
C CYS A 63 -2.41 -13.96 -29.51
N MET A 64 -1.49 -13.04 -29.19
CA MET A 64 -0.96 -12.08 -30.18
C MET A 64 -0.09 -12.71 -31.27
N SER A 65 0.55 -13.84 -30.99
CA SER A 65 1.49 -14.47 -31.91
C SER A 65 0.74 -15.25 -32.98
N ILE A 66 1.32 -15.32 -34.18
CA ILE A 66 0.81 -16.15 -35.28
C ILE A 66 1.00 -17.64 -34.97
N ASP A 67 2.04 -17.99 -34.20
CA ASP A 67 2.35 -19.36 -33.80
C ASP A 67 1.56 -19.78 -32.55
N PRO A 68 0.68 -20.80 -32.63
CA PRO A 68 -0.04 -21.33 -31.47
C PRO A 68 0.88 -21.86 -30.36
N GLY A 69 2.06 -22.35 -30.71
CA GLY A 69 3.06 -22.83 -29.75
C GLY A 69 3.64 -21.68 -28.91
N MET A 70 3.93 -20.55 -29.55
CA MET A 70 4.37 -19.33 -28.89
C MET A 70 3.28 -18.73 -27.99
N ASN A 71 2.04 -18.66 -28.46
CA ASN A 71 0.89 -18.18 -27.65
C ASN A 71 0.75 -18.98 -26.36
N ARG A 72 0.86 -20.31 -26.44
CA ARG A 72 0.84 -21.17 -25.24
C ARG A 72 1.96 -20.82 -24.25
N ARG A 73 3.19 -20.59 -24.74
CA ARG A 73 4.31 -20.20 -23.88
C ARG A 73 4.07 -18.84 -23.23
N ILE A 74 3.62 -17.86 -24.00
CA ILE A 74 3.31 -16.51 -23.50
C ILE A 74 2.24 -16.59 -22.41
N HIS A 75 1.15 -17.30 -22.68
CA HIS A 75 0.06 -17.51 -21.72
C HIS A 75 0.53 -18.14 -20.40
N HIS A 76 1.28 -19.25 -20.47
CA HIS A 76 1.78 -19.90 -19.26
C HIS A 76 2.77 -19.01 -18.49
N THR A 77 3.59 -18.23 -19.20
CA THR A 77 4.46 -17.25 -18.54
C THR A 77 3.63 -16.19 -17.84
N ILE A 78 2.59 -15.64 -18.48
CA ILE A 78 1.72 -14.62 -17.89
C ILE A 78 1.02 -15.15 -16.64
N THR A 79 0.44 -16.34 -16.69
CA THR A 79 -0.25 -16.96 -15.54
C THR A 79 0.72 -17.26 -14.39
N VAL A 80 1.92 -17.78 -14.66
CA VAL A 80 2.93 -17.96 -13.62
C VAL A 80 3.37 -16.62 -13.01
N LEU A 81 3.55 -15.58 -13.81
CA LEU A 81 3.93 -14.25 -13.31
C LEU A 81 2.84 -13.63 -12.44
N ILE A 82 1.57 -13.75 -12.83
CA ILE A 82 0.43 -13.29 -12.02
C ILE A 82 0.42 -14.04 -10.69
N ALA A 83 0.45 -15.38 -10.70
CA ALA A 83 0.50 -16.18 -9.47
C ALA A 83 1.67 -15.78 -8.56
N LEU A 84 2.85 -15.51 -9.13
CA LEU A 84 4.02 -15.05 -8.37
C LEU A 84 3.80 -13.68 -7.72
N ILE A 85 3.19 -12.72 -8.43
CA ILE A 85 2.88 -11.39 -7.88
C ILE A 85 1.95 -11.51 -6.67
N PHE A 86 0.86 -12.28 -6.81
CA PHE A 86 -0.08 -12.52 -5.71
C PHE A 86 0.59 -13.25 -4.53
N LEU A 87 1.47 -14.21 -4.80
CA LEU A 87 2.22 -14.92 -3.76
C LEU A 87 3.18 -14.01 -3.00
N ILE A 88 3.94 -13.17 -3.70
CA ILE A 88 4.87 -12.22 -3.09
C ILE A 88 4.11 -11.33 -2.11
N GLU A 89 3.03 -10.70 -2.58
CA GLU A 89 2.21 -9.81 -1.77
C GLU A 89 1.52 -10.52 -0.61
N TYR A 90 1.07 -11.76 -0.82
CA TYR A 90 0.47 -12.56 0.25
C TYR A 90 1.49 -12.85 1.37
N PHE A 91 2.74 -13.19 1.03
CA PHE A 91 3.77 -13.43 2.04
C PHE A 91 4.23 -12.15 2.73
N VAL A 92 4.28 -11.02 2.00
CA VAL A 92 4.50 -9.70 2.59
C VAL A 92 3.40 -9.39 3.61
N TYR A 93 2.14 -9.56 3.22
CA TYR A 93 1.00 -9.38 4.12
C TYR A 93 1.05 -10.33 5.33
N MET A 94 1.44 -11.60 5.14
CA MET A 94 1.55 -12.54 6.25
C MET A 94 2.57 -12.09 7.30
N GLN A 95 3.70 -11.53 6.85
CA GLN A 95 4.79 -11.06 7.71
C GLN A 95 4.46 -9.72 8.37
N PHE A 96 3.99 -8.73 7.59
CA PHE A 96 3.92 -7.33 8.03
C PHE A 96 2.50 -6.82 8.28
N LYS A 97 1.46 -7.59 7.91
CA LYS A 97 0.03 -7.21 8.03
C LYS A 97 -0.35 -5.93 7.28
N MET A 98 0.46 -5.55 6.31
CA MET A 98 0.22 -4.47 5.36
C MET A 98 0.74 -4.90 3.98
N PHE A 99 0.19 -4.31 2.92
CA PHE A 99 0.68 -4.53 1.55
C PHE A 99 1.73 -3.49 1.20
N TYR A 100 2.73 -3.89 0.43
CA TYR A 100 3.85 -3.01 0.08
C TYR A 100 3.70 -2.53 -1.36
N ASP A 101 3.75 -1.22 -1.55
CA ASP A 101 3.87 -0.64 -2.89
C ASP A 101 5.18 -1.07 -3.58
N LEU A 102 5.26 -0.85 -4.89
CA LEU A 102 6.40 -1.27 -5.71
C LEU A 102 7.73 -0.68 -5.22
N ARG A 103 7.72 0.56 -4.73
CA ARG A 103 8.93 1.24 -4.22
C ARG A 103 9.37 0.63 -2.89
N THR A 104 8.42 0.33 -2.02
CA THR A 104 8.65 -0.33 -0.73
C THR A 104 9.15 -1.76 -0.93
N ILE A 105 8.61 -2.52 -1.89
CA ILE A 105 9.14 -3.84 -2.27
C ILE A 105 10.58 -3.72 -2.78
N ALA A 106 10.84 -2.78 -3.69
CA ALA A 106 12.17 -2.59 -4.26
C ALA A 106 13.22 -2.21 -3.20
N ASN A 107 12.89 -1.29 -2.30
CA ASN A 107 13.77 -0.86 -1.22
C ASN A 107 13.95 -1.93 -0.14
N GLY A 108 12.87 -2.63 0.22
CA GLY A 108 12.87 -3.69 1.23
C GLY A 108 13.48 -5.02 0.76
N ALA A 109 13.63 -5.23 -0.54
CA ALA A 109 14.24 -6.45 -1.10
C ALA A 109 15.68 -6.69 -0.59
N MET A 110 16.44 -5.62 -0.33
CA MET A 110 17.78 -5.73 0.26
C MET A 110 17.74 -6.26 1.70
N ASP A 111 16.77 -5.83 2.50
CA ASP A 111 16.63 -6.25 3.90
C ASP A 111 16.13 -7.70 4.01
N VAL A 112 15.34 -8.17 3.03
CA VAL A 112 14.95 -9.57 2.90
C VAL A 112 16.15 -10.48 2.66
N LEU A 113 17.07 -10.07 1.80
CA LEU A 113 18.30 -10.83 1.52
C LEU A 113 19.27 -10.82 2.71
N GLY A 114 19.27 -9.76 3.52
CA GLY A 114 20.18 -9.58 4.65
C GLY A 114 19.72 -10.17 5.99
N GLY A 115 18.41 -10.16 6.30
CA GLY A 115 17.94 -10.48 7.67
C GLY A 115 16.59 -11.21 7.80
N PHE A 116 15.65 -11.02 6.86
CA PHE A 116 14.30 -11.59 6.98
C PHE A 116 14.10 -12.93 6.25
N SER A 117 15.08 -13.40 5.49
CA SER A 117 14.98 -14.62 4.66
C SER A 117 14.55 -15.86 5.44
N THR A 118 15.09 -16.10 6.64
CA THR A 118 14.70 -17.24 7.48
C THR A 118 13.27 -17.17 7.99
N GLN A 119 12.76 -15.97 8.25
CA GLN A 119 11.39 -15.75 8.72
C GLN A 119 10.39 -15.97 7.57
N ILE A 120 10.72 -15.44 6.39
CA ILE A 120 9.92 -15.68 5.17
C ILE A 120 9.92 -17.17 4.82
N LEU A 121 11.05 -17.87 4.87
CA LEU A 121 11.08 -19.32 4.63
C LEU A 121 10.21 -20.09 5.62
N ARG A 122 10.20 -19.71 6.91
CA ARG A 122 9.30 -20.31 7.90
C ARG A 122 7.83 -20.08 7.56
N LEU A 123 7.48 -18.89 7.07
CA LEU A 123 6.11 -18.59 6.61
C LEU A 123 5.74 -19.40 5.37
N VAL A 124 6.65 -19.52 4.40
CA VAL A 124 6.47 -20.31 3.17
C VAL A 124 6.25 -21.78 3.49
N PHE A 125 7.05 -22.36 4.40
CA PHE A 125 6.93 -23.76 4.83
C PHE A 125 5.91 -23.98 5.95
N SER A 126 5.19 -22.95 6.39
CA SER A 126 4.05 -23.12 7.28
C SER A 126 2.89 -23.80 6.54
N LEU A 127 1.97 -24.42 7.28
CA LEU A 127 0.77 -25.03 6.68
C LEU A 127 -0.02 -24.00 5.85
N SER A 128 -0.16 -22.77 6.36
CA SER A 128 -0.83 -21.69 5.63
C SER A 128 -0.08 -21.34 4.35
N GLY A 129 1.24 -21.13 4.42
CA GLY A 129 2.06 -20.81 3.26
C GLY A 129 1.98 -21.86 2.16
N MET A 130 2.07 -23.14 2.53
CA MET A 130 1.97 -24.24 1.57
C MET A 130 0.58 -24.35 0.92
N ILE A 131 -0.50 -24.13 1.69
CA ILE A 131 -1.86 -24.10 1.13
C ILE A 131 -1.98 -22.98 0.09
N HIS A 132 -1.50 -21.77 0.42
CA HIS A 132 -1.62 -20.64 -0.49
C HIS A 132 -0.71 -20.77 -1.71
N LEU A 133 0.48 -21.36 -1.56
CA LEU A 133 1.32 -21.76 -2.70
C LEU A 133 0.55 -22.63 -3.70
N VAL A 134 -0.19 -23.62 -3.21
CA VAL A 134 -1.00 -24.48 -4.08
C VAL A 134 -2.19 -23.71 -4.64
N LEU A 135 -2.87 -22.89 -3.83
CA LEU A 135 -4.06 -22.15 -4.27
C LEU A 135 -3.74 -21.16 -5.39
N PHE A 136 -2.68 -20.36 -5.25
CA PHE A 136 -2.24 -19.40 -6.28
C PHE A 136 -1.61 -20.12 -7.49
N ALA A 137 -0.90 -21.23 -7.28
CA ALA A 137 -0.36 -22.01 -8.40
C ALA A 137 -1.45 -22.82 -9.14
N LEU A 138 -2.62 -23.04 -8.54
CA LEU A 138 -3.65 -23.95 -9.05
C LEU A 138 -4.04 -23.63 -10.50
N PRO A 139 -4.36 -22.39 -10.87
CA PRO A 139 -4.81 -22.13 -12.24
C PRO A 139 -3.68 -22.32 -13.26
N ALA A 140 -2.45 -21.92 -12.92
CA ALA A 140 -1.28 -22.16 -13.77
C ALA A 140 -1.02 -23.66 -13.99
N ILE A 141 -1.19 -24.49 -12.93
CA ILE A 141 -1.07 -25.95 -13.02
C ILE A 141 -2.18 -26.53 -13.90
N VAL A 142 -3.43 -26.09 -13.70
CA VAL A 142 -4.59 -26.55 -14.47
C VAL A 142 -4.42 -26.19 -15.95
N ASP A 143 -4.04 -24.95 -16.25
CA ASP A 143 -3.80 -24.47 -17.61
C ASP A 143 -2.69 -25.27 -18.30
N PHE A 144 -1.59 -25.55 -17.60
CA PHE A 144 -0.48 -26.34 -18.14
C PHE A 144 -0.89 -27.79 -18.51
N ILE A 145 -1.81 -28.38 -17.76
CA ILE A 145 -2.30 -29.75 -18.01
C ILE A 145 -3.32 -29.77 -19.16
N LEU A 146 -4.27 -28.83 -19.14
CA LEU A 146 -5.45 -28.85 -20.01
C LEU A 146 -5.21 -28.19 -21.38
N ILE A 147 -4.45 -27.09 -21.42
CA ILE A 147 -4.32 -26.25 -22.61
C ILE A 147 -3.13 -26.70 -23.44
N ARG A 148 -3.40 -27.15 -24.67
CA ARG A 148 -2.35 -27.62 -25.59
C ARG A 148 -2.12 -26.69 -26.76
N GLU A 149 -3.14 -25.99 -27.23
CA GLU A 149 -3.04 -25.04 -28.34
C GLU A 149 -3.93 -23.83 -28.08
N ILE A 150 -3.38 -22.65 -28.34
CA ILE A 150 -4.06 -21.36 -28.22
C ILE A 150 -4.08 -20.74 -29.61
N GLU A 151 -5.28 -20.54 -30.16
CA GLU A 151 -5.42 -20.00 -31.50
C GLU A 151 -4.92 -18.55 -31.58
N PRO A 152 -4.22 -18.18 -32.66
CA PRO A 152 -3.77 -16.82 -32.86
C PRO A 152 -4.96 -15.87 -33.02
N LEU A 153 -4.82 -14.67 -32.45
CA LEU A 153 -5.70 -13.55 -32.75
C LEU A 153 -5.59 -13.23 -34.23
N ARG A 154 -6.69 -13.46 -34.97
CA ARG A 154 -6.78 -13.07 -36.37
C ARG A 154 -7.03 -11.57 -36.44
N PHE A 155 -5.95 -10.77 -36.41
CA PHE A 155 -6.00 -9.33 -36.64
C PHE A 155 -6.63 -9.05 -38.01
N GLY A 156 -7.86 -8.52 -37.99
CA GLY A 156 -8.71 -8.32 -39.17
C GLY A 156 -10.19 -8.74 -39.02
N ARG A 157 -10.58 -9.36 -37.90
CA ARG A 157 -11.97 -9.79 -37.61
C ARG A 157 -12.65 -8.91 -36.56
N ARG A 158 -13.98 -8.74 -36.72
CA ARG A 158 -14.92 -8.15 -35.72
C ARG A 158 -14.63 -8.61 -34.29
N ASP A 159 -14.16 -9.84 -34.13
CA ASP A 159 -13.94 -10.52 -32.86
C ASP A 159 -12.91 -9.81 -31.95
N VAL A 160 -11.76 -9.38 -32.51
CA VAL A 160 -10.72 -8.67 -31.73
C VAL A 160 -11.21 -7.28 -31.33
N SER A 161 -11.79 -6.55 -32.28
CA SER A 161 -12.38 -5.24 -32.03
C SER A 161 -13.52 -5.32 -31.02
N ALA A 162 -14.31 -6.39 -31.02
CA ALA A 162 -15.40 -6.59 -30.07
C ALA A 162 -14.90 -6.91 -28.67
N VAL A 163 -13.92 -7.81 -28.50
CA VAL A 163 -13.33 -8.13 -27.18
C VAL A 163 -12.61 -6.92 -26.61
N SER A 164 -11.78 -6.23 -27.41
CA SER A 164 -11.10 -5.01 -26.97
C SER A 164 -12.08 -3.88 -26.67
N ALA A 165 -13.11 -3.66 -27.49
CA ALA A 165 -14.12 -2.63 -27.23
C ALA A 165 -14.95 -2.94 -25.99
N PHE A 166 -15.31 -4.22 -25.77
CA PHE A 166 -16.03 -4.63 -24.58
C PHE A 166 -15.20 -4.43 -23.31
N ALA A 167 -13.90 -4.78 -23.36
CA ALA A 167 -12.98 -4.54 -22.27
C ALA A 167 -12.84 -3.06 -21.94
N VAL A 168 -12.62 -2.22 -22.96
CA VAL A 168 -12.54 -0.76 -22.81
C VAL A 168 -13.84 -0.21 -22.25
N LEU A 169 -14.99 -0.67 -22.73
CA LEU A 169 -16.30 -0.25 -22.22
C LEU A 169 -16.46 -0.60 -20.73
N ILE A 170 -16.12 -1.81 -20.31
CA ILE A 170 -16.19 -2.22 -18.91
C ILE A 170 -15.23 -1.37 -18.06
N THR A 171 -14.00 -1.18 -18.49
CA THR A 171 -13.04 -0.31 -17.79
C THR A 171 -13.55 1.13 -17.68
N LEU A 172 -14.16 1.68 -18.73
CA LEU A 172 -14.75 3.02 -18.69
C LEU A 172 -15.94 3.10 -17.73
N ILE A 173 -16.82 2.10 -17.70
CA ILE A 173 -17.96 2.05 -16.77
C ILE A 173 -17.48 2.00 -15.32
N VAL A 174 -16.43 1.22 -15.04
CA VAL A 174 -15.84 1.15 -13.70
C VAL A 174 -15.22 2.48 -13.30
N ASN A 175 -14.44 3.11 -14.18
CA ASN A 175 -13.86 4.44 -13.90
C ASN A 175 -14.94 5.50 -13.67
N MET A 176 -16.01 5.51 -14.46
CA MET A 176 -17.16 6.39 -14.20
C MET A 176 -17.85 6.10 -12.86
N SER A 177 -17.94 4.83 -12.46
CA SER A 177 -18.54 4.44 -11.17
C SER A 177 -17.68 4.92 -9.99
N ILE A 178 -16.36 4.89 -10.16
CA ILE A 178 -15.39 5.42 -9.20
C ILE A 178 -15.49 6.95 -9.11
N GLU A 179 -15.53 7.65 -10.24
CA GLU A 179 -15.66 9.12 -10.29
C GLU A 179 -16.97 9.62 -9.68
N THR A 180 -18.05 8.84 -9.79
CA THR A 180 -19.36 9.18 -9.22
C THR A 180 -19.50 8.82 -7.74
N THR A 181 -18.51 8.14 -7.15
CA THR A 181 -18.48 7.76 -5.74
C THR A 181 -17.39 8.54 -4.99
N PRO A 182 -17.71 9.64 -4.28
CA PRO A 182 -16.71 10.50 -3.64
C PRO A 182 -15.73 9.75 -2.73
N ALA A 183 -16.22 8.76 -1.98
CA ALA A 183 -15.39 7.93 -1.10
C ALA A 183 -14.34 7.11 -1.87
N GLN A 184 -14.65 6.62 -3.08
CA GLN A 184 -13.69 5.89 -3.91
C GLN A 184 -12.71 6.85 -4.58
N LYS A 185 -13.18 8.02 -5.03
CA LYS A 185 -12.33 9.05 -5.63
C LYS A 185 -11.22 9.52 -4.67
N ILE A 186 -11.55 9.81 -3.41
CA ILE A 186 -10.57 10.24 -2.40
C ILE A 186 -9.47 9.18 -2.20
N LEU A 187 -9.80 7.89 -2.28
CA LEU A 187 -8.83 6.78 -2.15
C LEU A 187 -7.85 6.68 -3.34
N LEU A 188 -8.18 7.29 -4.47
CA LEU A 188 -7.38 7.27 -5.69
C LEU A 188 -6.62 8.59 -5.95
N SER A 189 -6.98 9.69 -5.28
CA SER A 189 -6.35 11.01 -5.45
C SER A 189 -5.63 11.49 -4.20
N GLU A 190 -6.36 11.94 -3.18
CA GLU A 190 -5.84 12.75 -2.07
C GLU A 190 -5.27 11.90 -0.94
N GLN A 191 -5.86 10.73 -0.67
CA GLN A 191 -5.44 9.83 0.41
C GLN A 191 -5.00 8.47 -0.14
N TYR A 192 -4.25 8.50 -1.24
CA TYR A 192 -3.75 7.27 -1.84
C TYR A 192 -2.91 6.49 -0.83
N SER A 193 -3.34 5.27 -0.54
CA SER A 193 -2.54 4.26 0.14
C SER A 193 -2.68 2.96 -0.61
N PHE A 194 -1.55 2.32 -0.91
CA PHE A 194 -1.54 1.07 -1.66
C PHE A 194 -2.44 0.01 -1.03
N THR A 195 -2.40 -0.12 0.30
CA THR A 195 -3.27 -1.05 1.05
C THR A 195 -4.76 -0.75 0.83
N SER A 196 -5.17 0.51 0.79
CA SER A 196 -6.57 0.88 0.54
C SER A 196 -6.96 0.64 -0.92
N ALA A 197 -6.06 0.91 -1.86
CA ALA A 197 -6.28 0.64 -3.28
C ALA A 197 -6.49 -0.87 -3.53
N VAL A 198 -5.61 -1.71 -2.98
CA VAL A 198 -5.73 -3.18 -3.03
C VAL A 198 -7.05 -3.63 -2.40
N ARG A 199 -7.40 -3.09 -1.22
CA ARG A 199 -8.63 -3.43 -0.51
C ARG A 199 -9.90 -3.15 -1.33
N HIS A 200 -9.95 -2.05 -2.09
CA HIS A 200 -11.18 -1.64 -2.77
C HIS A 200 -11.22 -1.99 -4.27
N PHE A 201 -10.07 -2.13 -4.92
CA PHE A 201 -9.98 -2.25 -6.38
C PHE A 201 -9.23 -3.49 -6.88
N GLY A 202 -8.60 -4.25 -5.99
CA GLY A 202 -7.83 -5.44 -6.35
C GLY A 202 -6.33 -5.18 -6.37
N LEU A 203 -5.55 -6.24 -6.23
CA LEU A 203 -4.10 -6.16 -6.23
C LEU A 203 -3.55 -5.69 -7.58
N VAL A 204 -4.04 -6.26 -8.69
CA VAL A 204 -3.54 -5.90 -10.03
C VAL A 204 -3.80 -4.42 -10.33
N SER A 205 -5.01 -3.95 -10.02
CA SER A 205 -5.37 -2.54 -10.20
C SER A 205 -4.54 -1.63 -9.29
N GLY A 206 -4.34 -2.03 -8.02
CA GLY A 206 -3.49 -1.30 -7.09
C GLY A 206 -2.06 -1.13 -7.60
N LEU A 207 -1.45 -2.19 -8.13
CA LEU A 207 -0.10 -2.17 -8.70
C LEU A 207 -0.02 -1.29 -9.96
N CYS A 208 -1.04 -1.28 -10.80
CA CYS A 208 -1.07 -0.41 -11.97
C CYS A 208 -1.20 1.08 -11.61
N ILE A 209 -2.02 1.40 -10.60
CA ILE A 209 -2.13 2.77 -10.06
C ILE A 209 -0.78 3.19 -9.46
N ASP A 210 -0.18 2.32 -8.66
CA ASP A 210 1.10 2.58 -8.01
C ASP A 210 2.23 2.81 -9.03
N ALA A 211 2.31 1.96 -10.07
CA ALA A 211 3.23 2.15 -11.18
C ALA A 211 2.99 3.49 -11.91
N GLY A 212 1.72 3.89 -12.08
CA GLY A 212 1.35 5.20 -12.60
C GLY A 212 1.89 6.32 -11.72
N ASN A 213 1.69 6.25 -10.41
CA ASN A 213 2.17 7.26 -9.45
C ASN A 213 3.70 7.39 -9.46
N ILE A 214 4.43 6.28 -9.64
CA ILE A 214 5.89 6.28 -9.80
C ILE A 214 6.31 6.99 -11.10
N ILE A 215 5.63 6.71 -12.22
CA ILE A 215 5.97 7.29 -13.53
C ILE A 215 5.64 8.78 -13.58
N TYR A 216 4.50 9.17 -13.00
CA TYR A 216 3.98 10.53 -13.08
C TYR A 216 4.54 11.46 -12.00
N GLU A 217 5.47 11.01 -11.15
CA GLU A 217 6.09 11.75 -10.03
C GLU A 217 5.20 12.92 -9.60
N GLN A 218 4.00 12.62 -9.08
CA GLN A 218 3.20 13.71 -8.54
C GLN A 218 3.93 14.19 -7.29
N GLY A 219 4.61 15.34 -7.44
CA GLY A 219 4.89 16.21 -6.32
C GLY A 219 3.56 16.42 -5.61
N SER A 220 3.51 16.09 -4.33
CA SER A 220 2.33 16.34 -3.51
C SER A 220 2.05 17.84 -3.57
N GLU A 221 0.94 18.24 -4.21
CA GLU A 221 0.45 19.60 -4.06
C GLU A 221 -0.06 19.73 -2.63
N PHE A 222 0.53 20.65 -1.87
CA PHE A 222 0.06 20.96 -0.53
C PHE A 222 -1.27 21.71 -0.65
N GLU A 223 -2.35 21.10 -0.16
CA GLU A 223 -3.60 21.84 0.03
C GLU A 223 -3.42 22.83 1.17
N THR A 224 -3.78 24.10 0.94
CA THR A 224 -3.91 25.07 2.02
C THR A 224 -5.12 24.69 2.85
N VAL A 225 -4.87 24.13 4.03
CA VAL A 225 -5.91 23.81 5.00
C VAL A 225 -6.56 25.12 5.43
N SER A 226 -7.79 25.36 4.96
CA SER A 226 -8.66 26.41 5.50
C SER A 226 -9.11 25.96 6.88
N GLU A 227 -8.57 26.56 7.95
CA GLU A 227 -9.07 26.36 9.31
C GLU A 227 -10.51 26.91 9.43
N GLU A 228 -11.51 26.08 9.14
CA GLU A 228 -12.91 26.30 9.50
C GLU A 228 -13.27 25.50 10.76
N GLU A 229 -12.56 25.72 11.87
CA GLU A 229 -13.14 25.48 13.20
C GLU A 229 -13.03 26.76 14.03
N PRO A 230 -14.11 27.17 14.74
CA PRO A 230 -14.04 28.31 15.63
C PRO A 230 -13.14 27.92 16.80
N VAL A 231 -11.88 28.34 16.74
CA VAL A 231 -11.01 28.38 17.90
C VAL A 231 -11.71 29.27 18.91
N GLU A 232 -12.24 28.68 19.99
CA GLU A 232 -12.70 29.47 21.14
C GLU A 232 -11.59 30.46 21.47
N GLU A 233 -11.94 31.73 21.65
CA GLU A 233 -11.00 32.82 21.86
C GLU A 233 -10.28 32.62 23.21
N ILE A 234 -9.27 31.74 23.23
CA ILE A 234 -8.43 31.49 24.39
C ILE A 234 -7.68 32.79 24.65
N VAL A 235 -7.93 33.35 25.83
CA VAL A 235 -7.45 34.64 26.30
C VAL A 235 -5.95 34.83 26.02
N LYS A 236 -5.61 35.98 25.43
CA LYS A 236 -4.30 36.53 24.98
C LYS A 236 -3.14 36.53 25.99
N THR A 237 -2.90 35.42 26.69
CA THR A 237 -1.85 35.29 27.71
C THR A 237 -0.75 34.30 27.31
N TYR A 238 -0.97 33.49 26.28
CA TYR A 238 0.00 32.52 25.78
C TYR A 238 0.72 33.04 24.55
N GLU A 239 2.02 32.77 24.48
CA GLU A 239 2.90 33.15 23.37
C GLU A 239 2.90 32.05 22.30
N PRO A 240 3.03 32.40 21.01
CA PRO A 240 3.14 31.40 19.95
C PRO A 240 4.47 30.63 20.06
N ALA A 241 4.41 29.32 20.00
CA ALA A 241 5.57 28.42 20.05
C ALA A 241 6.20 28.30 18.65
N VAL A 242 7.02 29.29 18.30
CA VAL A 242 7.64 29.42 16.97
C VAL A 242 9.16 29.34 17.10
N LEU A 243 9.80 28.65 16.15
CA LEU A 243 11.25 28.64 16.00
C LEU A 243 11.70 29.83 15.12
N ASP A 244 12.87 30.37 15.41
CA ASP A 244 13.48 31.45 14.62
C ASP A 244 14.04 30.90 13.30
N ILE A 245 13.14 30.60 12.35
CA ILE A 245 13.45 30.06 11.02
C ILE A 245 12.94 31.03 9.96
N ASP A 246 13.84 31.47 9.07
CA ASP A 246 13.51 32.32 7.94
C ASP A 246 13.07 31.48 6.73
N PHE A 247 11.80 31.08 6.73
CA PHE A 247 11.21 30.31 5.63
C PHE A 247 11.18 31.08 4.30
N GLU A 248 11.19 32.42 4.31
CA GLU A 248 11.26 33.20 3.07
C GLU A 248 12.63 33.07 2.39
N ALA A 249 13.72 33.16 3.18
CA ALA A 249 15.06 32.96 2.67
C ALA A 249 15.30 31.51 2.21
N LEU A 250 14.75 30.53 2.91
CA LEU A 250 14.82 29.12 2.51
C LEU A 250 14.08 28.87 1.19
N ALA A 251 12.84 29.36 1.06
CA ALA A 251 12.07 29.23 -0.17
C ALA A 251 12.77 29.89 -1.38
N ALA A 252 13.48 31.00 -1.17
CA ALA A 252 14.21 31.69 -2.24
C ALA A 252 15.50 30.96 -2.70
N SER A 253 16.06 30.07 -1.88
CA SER A 253 17.35 29.42 -2.12
C SER A 253 17.28 27.91 -2.35
N GLY A 254 16.16 27.28 -2.03
CA GLY A 254 15.93 25.85 -2.19
C GLY A 254 15.59 25.41 -3.61
N THR A 255 15.48 24.09 -3.79
CA THR A 255 14.85 23.48 -4.96
C THR A 255 13.35 23.81 -5.02
N PRO A 256 12.68 23.69 -6.18
CA PRO A 256 11.23 23.95 -6.27
C PRO A 256 10.40 23.17 -5.24
N GLN A 257 10.78 21.92 -4.94
CA GLN A 257 10.11 21.09 -3.94
C GLN A 257 10.34 21.59 -2.51
N GLN A 258 11.56 22.04 -2.18
CA GLN A 258 11.87 22.63 -0.87
C GLN A 258 11.13 23.96 -0.69
N ALA A 259 11.14 24.81 -1.73
CA ALA A 259 10.40 26.07 -1.71
C ALA A 259 8.90 25.88 -1.47
N ALA A 260 8.29 24.87 -2.09
CA ALA A 260 6.89 24.54 -1.85
C ALA A 260 6.61 24.14 -0.38
N ILE A 261 7.53 23.41 0.26
CA ILE A 261 7.42 23.05 1.68
C ILE A 261 7.55 24.28 2.56
N ASP A 262 8.55 25.12 2.33
CA ASP A 262 8.80 26.33 3.11
C ASP A 262 7.63 27.32 3.00
N GLU A 263 7.11 27.52 1.79
CA GLU A 263 5.92 28.32 1.55
C GLU A 263 4.69 27.77 2.26
N TYR A 264 4.49 26.44 2.23
CA TYR A 264 3.39 25.79 2.94
C TYR A 264 3.51 25.95 4.46
N VAL A 265 4.66 25.64 5.05
CA VAL A 265 4.88 25.72 6.51
C VAL A 265 4.66 27.15 7.02
N LYS A 266 5.06 28.16 6.24
CA LYS A 266 4.82 29.57 6.55
C LYS A 266 3.34 29.93 6.66
N THR A 267 2.44 29.19 6.00
CA THR A 267 0.99 29.45 6.08
C THR A 267 0.33 28.87 7.33
N LEU A 268 1.01 27.99 8.07
CA LEU A 268 0.43 27.28 9.20
C LEU A 268 0.30 28.18 10.44
N THR A 269 -0.84 28.07 11.12
CA THR A 269 -1.05 28.68 12.44
C THR A 269 -0.17 27.95 13.48
N PRO A 270 0.69 28.67 14.23
CA PRO A 270 1.53 28.02 15.24
C PRO A 270 0.70 27.56 16.42
N SER A 271 1.19 26.51 17.10
CA SER A 271 0.70 26.16 18.44
C SER A 271 1.08 27.26 19.45
N TYR A 272 0.30 27.41 20.52
CA TYR A 272 0.56 28.38 21.59
C TYR A 272 1.06 27.67 22.85
N THR A 273 1.82 28.39 23.67
CA THR A 273 2.17 27.93 25.02
C THR A 273 0.91 27.71 25.86
N ASN A 274 1.05 27.01 26.98
CA ASN A 274 -0.05 26.75 27.90
C ASN A 274 0.49 26.63 29.33
N ASP A 275 -0.39 26.37 30.29
CA ASP A 275 -0.03 26.22 31.72
C ASP A 275 0.96 25.07 31.99
N MET A 276 1.11 24.13 31.06
CA MET A 276 2.04 23.00 31.15
C MET A 276 3.40 23.30 30.51
N THR A 277 3.56 24.43 29.79
CA THR A 277 4.82 24.82 29.17
C THR A 277 5.90 25.02 30.24
N GLY A 278 7.03 24.31 30.09
CA GLY A 278 8.15 24.40 31.02
C GLY A 278 8.02 23.55 32.30
N LEU A 279 6.94 22.78 32.48
CA LEU A 279 6.72 21.92 33.65
C LEU A 279 7.90 20.98 33.96
N PHE A 280 8.61 20.52 32.93
CA PHE A 280 9.75 19.62 33.02
C PHE A 280 11.08 20.26 32.62
N LYS A 281 11.19 21.59 32.73
CA LYS A 281 12.45 22.29 32.45
C LYS A 281 13.58 21.73 33.32
N ASP A 282 14.76 21.56 32.72
CA ASP A 282 15.98 21.05 33.35
C ASP A 282 15.88 19.61 33.89
N MET A 283 14.87 18.84 33.45
CA MET A 283 14.73 17.42 33.77
C MET A 283 15.33 16.53 32.68
N ASN A 284 15.79 15.34 33.07
CA ASN A 284 16.18 14.31 32.10
C ASN A 284 14.96 13.76 31.37
N LEU A 285 15.05 13.62 30.05
CA LEU A 285 14.07 12.88 29.26
C LEU A 285 14.46 11.40 29.20
N ILE A 286 13.56 10.54 29.66
CA ILE A 286 13.61 9.10 29.36
C ILE A 286 12.43 8.79 28.45
N PHE A 287 12.73 8.46 27.19
CA PHE A 287 11.73 8.14 26.19
C PHE A 287 11.64 6.62 25.98
N ILE A 288 10.44 6.06 26.10
CA ILE A 288 10.19 4.62 26.01
C ILE A 288 9.19 4.35 24.91
N SER A 289 9.66 3.79 23.79
CA SER A 289 8.81 3.19 22.76
C SER A 289 8.38 1.80 23.21
N ALA A 290 7.09 1.60 23.47
CA ALA A 290 6.55 0.32 23.90
C ALA A 290 6.12 -0.53 22.68
N GLU A 291 6.89 -1.59 22.39
CA GLU A 291 6.67 -2.48 21.24
C GLU A 291 5.28 -3.13 21.28
N ALA A 292 4.53 -3.00 20.18
CA ALA A 292 3.19 -3.56 19.99
C ALA A 292 2.22 -3.28 21.16
N PHE A 293 2.37 -2.14 21.83
CA PHE A 293 1.57 -1.78 23.00
C PHE A 293 0.17 -1.27 22.62
N SER A 294 -0.83 -1.65 23.43
CA SER A 294 -2.22 -1.22 23.31
C SER A 294 -2.74 -0.82 24.68
N LYS A 295 -3.53 0.27 24.78
CA LYS A 295 -4.07 0.76 26.06
C LYS A 295 -4.97 -0.28 26.76
N GLU A 296 -5.55 -1.18 26.00
CA GLU A 296 -6.39 -2.30 26.44
C GLU A 296 -5.61 -3.32 27.30
N LEU A 297 -4.27 -3.30 27.27
CA LEU A 297 -3.43 -4.13 28.12
C LEU A 297 -3.22 -3.55 29.52
N ILE A 298 -3.67 -2.32 29.78
CA ILE A 298 -3.54 -1.67 31.09
C ILE A 298 -4.61 -2.25 32.03
N ASP A 299 -4.17 -2.98 33.05
CA ASP A 299 -5.02 -3.70 33.99
C ASP A 299 -4.45 -3.59 35.42
N PRO A 300 -5.28 -3.28 36.43
CA PRO A 300 -4.83 -3.10 37.82
C PRO A 300 -4.12 -4.31 38.43
N GLN A 301 -4.44 -5.53 37.97
CA GLN A 301 -3.92 -6.78 38.51
C GLN A 301 -2.81 -7.36 37.64
N ARG A 302 -2.98 -7.35 36.31
CA ARG A 302 -2.05 -7.98 35.37
C ARG A 302 -0.86 -7.08 35.01
N THR A 303 -1.08 -5.78 34.93
CA THR A 303 -0.03 -4.80 34.56
C THR A 303 0.00 -3.63 35.56
N PRO A 304 0.20 -3.89 36.87
CA PRO A 304 0.03 -2.89 37.92
C PRO A 304 0.97 -1.67 37.80
N ALA A 305 2.17 -1.86 37.24
CA ALA A 305 3.10 -0.77 36.97
C ALA A 305 2.58 0.17 35.86
N LEU A 306 2.08 -0.39 34.75
CA LEU A 306 1.47 0.38 33.66
C LEU A 306 0.21 1.09 34.14
N TYR A 307 -0.64 0.39 34.92
CA TYR A 307 -1.82 0.97 35.52
C TYR A 307 -1.47 2.18 36.41
N ARG A 308 -0.45 2.07 37.25
CA ARG A 308 0.00 3.18 38.10
C ARG A 308 0.53 4.36 37.29
N MET A 309 1.26 4.12 36.20
CA MET A 309 1.74 5.21 35.33
C MET A 309 0.58 5.91 34.64
N ALA A 310 -0.36 5.15 34.08
CA ALA A 310 -1.56 5.70 33.42
C ALA A 310 -2.50 6.42 34.39
N SER A 311 -2.58 5.99 35.66
CA SER A 311 -3.47 6.60 36.65
C SER A 311 -2.87 7.80 37.39
N LYS A 312 -1.55 7.99 37.36
CA LYS A 312 -0.85 9.04 38.13
C LYS A 312 -0.04 10.02 37.27
N GLY A 313 0.22 9.68 36.01
CA GLY A 313 0.90 10.56 35.06
C GLY A 313 -0.08 11.43 34.27
N ILE A 314 0.50 12.24 33.37
CA ILE A 314 -0.25 12.91 32.31
C ILE A 314 -0.53 11.85 31.25
N THR A 315 -1.81 11.61 30.95
CA THR A 315 -2.25 10.55 30.04
C THR A 315 -3.08 11.14 28.92
N PHE A 316 -2.75 10.78 27.69
CA PHE A 316 -3.54 11.06 26.50
C PHE A 316 -4.40 9.83 26.19
N SER A 317 -5.72 9.94 26.38
CA SER A 317 -6.67 8.82 26.19
C SER A 317 -6.88 8.45 24.73
N ASP A 318 -6.73 9.45 23.86
CA ASP A 318 -7.05 9.41 22.43
C ASP A 318 -5.80 9.66 21.58
N TYR A 319 -4.71 9.01 21.97
CA TYR A 319 -3.48 8.94 21.19
C TYR A 319 -3.54 7.75 20.24
N TYR A 320 -3.30 8.01 18.96
CA TYR A 320 -3.25 7.00 17.91
C TYR A 320 -1.96 7.17 17.12
N GLN A 321 -1.27 6.06 16.88
CA GLN A 321 -0.08 6.05 16.05
C GLN A 321 -0.41 5.48 14.68
N PRO A 322 -0.17 6.21 13.58
CA PRO A 322 -0.23 5.69 12.23
C PRO A 322 0.60 4.41 12.09
N ALA A 323 -0.06 3.31 11.74
CA ALA A 323 0.59 2.04 11.50
C ALA A 323 1.28 2.05 10.13
N SER A 324 2.51 2.57 10.09
CA SER A 324 3.36 2.60 8.91
C SER A 324 4.72 1.99 9.25
N ALA A 325 5.19 1.02 8.46
CA ALA A 325 6.52 0.42 8.59
C ALA A 325 6.89 -0.19 9.97
N GLY A 326 5.91 -0.75 10.70
CA GLY A 326 6.15 -1.46 11.98
C GLY A 326 6.88 -0.60 13.02
N THR A 327 7.76 -1.23 13.81
CA THR A 327 8.57 -0.55 14.85
C THR A 327 9.38 0.62 14.28
N THR A 328 10.02 0.43 13.12
CA THR A 328 10.89 1.46 12.51
C THR A 328 10.12 2.71 12.11
N GLY A 329 8.90 2.58 11.61
CA GLY A 329 8.10 3.75 11.27
C GLY A 329 7.51 4.44 12.50
N GLY A 330 7.22 3.68 13.57
CA GLY A 330 6.82 4.27 14.84
C GLY A 330 7.94 5.06 15.52
N GLU A 331 9.16 4.52 15.50
CA GLU A 331 10.36 5.23 15.96
C GLU A 331 10.65 6.47 15.11
N TYR A 332 10.51 6.38 13.79
CA TYR A 332 10.66 7.52 12.88
C TYR A 332 9.72 8.66 13.28
N GLN A 333 8.43 8.38 13.48
CA GLN A 333 7.45 9.40 13.89
C GLN A 333 7.81 10.02 15.25
N ASN A 334 8.28 9.22 16.20
CA ASN A 334 8.66 9.71 17.53
C ASN A 334 9.88 10.64 17.51
N ILE A 335 10.86 10.35 16.65
CA ILE A 335 12.13 11.09 16.58
C ILE A 335 11.99 12.36 15.72
N PHE A 336 11.31 12.22 14.58
CA PHE A 336 11.24 13.24 13.53
C PHE A 336 9.95 14.06 13.55
N GLY A 337 8.89 13.57 14.19
CA GLY A 337 7.56 14.21 14.13
C GLY A 337 6.89 14.10 12.75
N CYS A 338 7.41 13.27 11.85
CA CYS A 338 6.96 13.14 10.47
C CYS A 338 6.55 11.70 10.14
N LEU A 339 5.67 11.53 9.14
CA LEU A 339 5.32 10.20 8.64
C LEU A 339 6.48 9.59 7.82
N PRO A 340 6.74 8.27 7.95
CA PRO A 340 7.74 7.59 7.13
C PRO A 340 7.21 7.38 5.70
N MET A 341 7.90 7.95 4.71
CA MET A 341 7.48 7.90 3.29
C MET A 341 8.14 6.80 2.47
N TYR A 342 9.08 6.06 3.06
CA TYR A 342 9.88 5.02 2.38
C TYR A 342 9.78 3.66 3.07
N GLY A 343 8.66 3.40 3.74
CA GLY A 343 8.49 2.19 4.55
C GLY A 343 9.59 2.04 5.60
N GLY A 344 10.07 0.81 5.79
CA GLY A 344 11.14 0.50 6.76
C GLY A 344 12.49 1.16 6.44
N ALA A 345 12.69 1.64 5.22
CA ALA A 345 13.92 2.32 4.82
C ALA A 345 13.95 3.80 5.24
N SER A 346 12.84 4.37 5.73
CA SER A 346 12.76 5.81 6.07
C SER A 346 13.83 6.24 7.08
N MET A 347 14.03 5.44 8.14
CA MET A 347 15.09 5.70 9.12
C MET A 347 16.49 5.67 8.50
N LYS A 348 16.75 4.72 7.60
CA LYS A 348 18.04 4.59 6.94
C LYS A 348 18.32 5.77 6.02
N MET A 349 17.31 6.23 5.28
CA MET A 349 17.45 7.37 4.38
C MET A 349 17.67 8.67 5.18
N ALA A 350 16.92 8.89 6.25
CA ALA A 350 17.10 10.08 7.09
C ALA A 350 18.45 10.10 7.84
N ALA A 351 19.10 8.95 8.04
CA ALA A 351 20.39 8.90 8.71
C ALA A 351 21.50 9.66 7.96
N ASP A 352 21.37 9.81 6.63
CA ASP A 352 22.33 10.50 5.78
C ASP A 352 22.00 12.01 5.61
N GLU A 353 20.89 12.47 6.21
CA GLU A 353 20.38 13.85 6.13
C GLU A 353 20.70 14.68 7.39
N ASP A 354 20.42 16.00 7.34
CA ASP A 354 20.50 16.86 8.52
C ASP A 354 19.35 16.59 9.50
N ASN A 355 19.70 16.15 10.71
CA ASN A 355 18.77 15.74 11.76
C ASN A 355 18.72 16.74 12.93
N SER A 356 19.10 17.99 12.70
CA SER A 356 19.13 19.07 13.69
C SER A 356 17.77 19.38 14.34
N ILE A 357 16.66 19.14 13.64
CA ILE A 357 15.29 19.42 14.13
C ILE A 357 14.66 18.21 14.87
N THR A 358 15.38 17.11 15.04
CA THR A 358 14.90 15.96 15.83
C THR A 358 14.81 16.27 17.32
N ILE A 359 14.02 15.49 18.06
CA ILE A 359 13.92 15.62 19.54
C ILE A 359 15.30 15.59 20.21
N SER A 360 16.19 14.70 19.75
CA SER A 360 17.57 14.63 20.23
C SER A 360 18.40 15.84 19.84
N GLY A 361 18.24 16.33 18.61
CA GLY A 361 18.95 17.53 18.12
C GLY A 361 18.62 18.74 19.00
N LYS A 362 17.34 18.98 19.25
CA LYS A 362 16.87 20.10 20.08
C LYS A 362 17.21 19.98 21.54
N LEU A 363 17.23 18.77 22.11
CA LEU A 363 17.68 18.60 23.49
C LEU A 363 19.19 18.83 23.64
N ASN A 364 20.01 18.38 22.67
CA ASN A 364 21.46 18.60 22.70
C ASN A 364 21.84 20.09 22.63
N GLU A 365 21.03 20.94 21.98
CA GLU A 365 21.23 22.39 21.97
C GLU A 365 21.11 23.02 23.38
N LEU A 366 20.44 22.36 24.30
CA LEU A 366 20.18 22.84 25.66
C LEU A 366 21.25 22.40 26.68
N GLY A 367 22.21 21.56 26.28
CA GLY A 367 23.22 20.96 27.16
C GLY A 367 22.79 19.62 27.73
#